data_AF-A0A2P6MYF1-F1
#
_entry.id   AF-A0A2P6MYF1-F1
#
_cell.length_a   1.000
_cell.length_b   1.000
_cell.length_c   1.000
_cell.angle_alpha   90.00
_cell.angle_beta   90.00
_cell.angle_gamma   90.00
#
_symmetry.space_group_name_H-M   'P 1'
#
loop_
_entity.id
_entity.type
_entity.pdbx_description
1 polymer ?
#
loop_
_entity_poly.entity_id
_entity_poly.type
_entity_poly.pdbx_seq_one_letter_code
_entity_poly.pdbx_strand_id
1 'polypeptide(L)'
;DYVPSKFKIMRGEQAKRAYVESLSDSERQYCTEEVRVLKGLLIILKELFTIEWNFRFKMAAGRDWTRRDPWWNNELTMRQKYLPSGIVQIIPPSSDKPLPEYLTEVERKWRWVEGAAGRTGPRGSFLQDKELVGDDVEMKVHMSRGFIMESCWVLLTGFDMPPKGERPELEDENLRVTTSVMHEEATAYNIGVQIPFFQNLPAQLLHLLVQHGALQDDSDDEGDAMDNDIDLFDHVD
;
A
#
# COMPACT_ATOMS: atom_id res chain seq x y z
N ASP A 1 -16.58 -13.66 -10.72
CA ASP A 1 -16.39 -12.25 -11.12
C ASP A 1 -16.34 -11.37 -9.89
N TYR A 2 -15.32 -10.52 -9.79
CA TYR A 2 -15.25 -9.54 -8.71
C TYR A 2 -16.23 -8.42 -9.00
N VAL A 3 -17.17 -8.20 -8.07
CA VAL A 3 -18.11 -7.08 -8.11
C VAL A 3 -17.99 -6.40 -6.75
N PRO A 4 -17.53 -5.13 -6.71
CA PRO A 4 -17.49 -4.36 -5.47
C PRO A 4 -18.80 -4.47 -4.68
N SER A 5 -18.69 -4.62 -3.35
CA SER A 5 -19.85 -4.81 -2.47
C SER A 5 -20.89 -3.70 -2.62
N LYS A 6 -20.46 -2.46 -2.92
CA LYS A 6 -21.35 -1.33 -3.22
C LYS A 6 -22.35 -1.64 -4.35
N PHE A 7 -21.93 -2.34 -5.40
CA PHE A 7 -22.81 -2.70 -6.52
C PHE A 7 -23.70 -3.89 -6.20
N LYS A 8 -23.25 -4.81 -5.34
CA LYS A 8 -24.10 -5.91 -4.86
C LYS A 8 -25.29 -5.36 -4.06
N ILE A 9 -25.04 -4.40 -3.18
CA ILE A 9 -26.07 -3.70 -2.41
C ILE A 9 -26.97 -2.88 -3.35
N MET A 10 -26.37 -2.04 -4.19
CA MET A 10 -27.10 -1.19 -5.14
C MET A 10 -27.94 -2.00 -6.12
N ARG A 11 -27.53 -3.22 -6.51
CA ARG A 11 -28.31 -4.08 -7.39
C ARG A 11 -29.66 -4.46 -6.79
N GLY A 12 -29.76 -4.59 -5.47
CA GLY A 12 -31.02 -4.88 -4.78
C GLY A 12 -32.04 -3.75 -4.87
N GLU A 13 -31.57 -2.49 -4.92
CA GLU A 13 -32.43 -1.30 -4.88
C GLU A 13 -32.59 -0.61 -6.25
N GLN A 14 -31.51 -0.57 -7.04
CA GLN A 14 -31.35 0.22 -8.27
C GLN A 14 -30.54 -0.56 -9.32
N ALA A 15 -31.05 -1.73 -9.76
CA ALA A 15 -30.33 -2.64 -10.65
C ALA A 15 -29.73 -2.00 -11.90
N LYS A 16 -30.46 -1.09 -12.59
CA LYS A 16 -29.96 -0.39 -13.78
C LYS A 16 -28.77 0.50 -13.47
N ARG A 17 -28.83 1.25 -12.37
CA ARG A 17 -27.74 2.13 -11.92
C ARG A 17 -26.52 1.30 -11.52
N ALA A 18 -26.73 0.23 -10.75
CA ALA A 18 -25.67 -0.70 -10.37
C ALA A 18 -24.94 -1.27 -11.58
N TYR A 19 -25.67 -1.62 -12.65
CA TYR A 19 -25.08 -2.10 -13.89
C TYR A 19 -24.22 -1.02 -14.58
N VAL A 20 -24.76 0.19 -14.78
CA VAL A 20 -24.02 1.29 -15.43
C VAL A 20 -22.75 1.66 -14.64
N GLU A 21 -22.87 1.81 -13.32
CA GLU A 21 -21.71 2.14 -12.48
C GLU A 21 -20.69 0.98 -12.44
N SER A 22 -21.14 -0.28 -12.50
CA SER A 22 -20.22 -1.42 -12.58
C SER A 22 -19.45 -1.49 -13.89
N LEU A 23 -20.05 -1.05 -15.01
CA LEU A 23 -19.34 -0.93 -16.29
C LEU A 23 -18.25 0.13 -16.20
N SER A 24 -18.57 1.31 -15.66
CA SER A 24 -17.57 2.37 -15.46
C SER A 24 -16.45 1.93 -14.51
N ASP A 25 -16.76 1.20 -13.43
CA ASP A 25 -15.78 0.66 -12.50
C ASP A 25 -14.90 -0.43 -13.14
N SER A 26 -15.44 -1.17 -14.12
CA SER A 26 -14.69 -2.20 -14.85
C SER A 26 -13.60 -1.64 -15.77
N GLU A 27 -13.72 -0.38 -16.20
CA GLU A 27 -12.72 0.33 -17.01
C GLU A 27 -11.62 0.99 -16.17
N ARG A 28 -11.77 0.97 -14.84
CA ARG A 28 -10.83 1.56 -13.91
C ARG A 28 -9.50 0.81 -13.94
N GLN A 29 -8.41 1.53 -13.64
CA GLN A 29 -7.05 0.98 -13.66
C GLN A 29 -6.33 1.03 -12.31
N TYR A 30 -6.89 1.75 -11.33
CA TYR A 30 -6.26 2.03 -10.03
C TYR A 30 -7.29 1.91 -8.89
N CYS A 31 -6.83 1.65 -7.65
CA CYS A 31 -7.73 1.62 -6.48
C CYS A 31 -8.14 3.04 -6.16
N THR A 32 -9.39 3.21 -5.77
CA THR A 32 -9.90 4.49 -5.31
C THR A 32 -9.88 4.59 -3.79
N GLU A 33 -9.69 5.80 -3.31
CA GLU A 33 -10.02 6.16 -1.94
C GLU A 33 -11.48 6.61 -1.93
N GLU A 34 -12.39 5.81 -1.37
CA GLU A 34 -13.76 6.26 -1.16
C GLU A 34 -13.81 6.98 0.20
N VAL A 35 -14.00 8.30 0.17
CA VAL A 35 -14.21 9.07 1.38
C VAL A 35 -15.70 8.99 1.73
N ARG A 36 -16.04 8.36 2.86
CA ARG A 36 -17.40 8.34 3.42
C ARG A 36 -17.46 9.16 4.68
N VAL A 37 -18.59 9.81 4.94
CA VAL A 37 -18.90 10.36 6.27
C VAL A 37 -19.86 9.40 6.95
N LEU A 38 -19.42 8.73 8.02
CA LEU A 38 -20.24 7.84 8.84
C LEU A 38 -20.39 8.44 10.23
N LYS A 39 -21.62 8.82 10.60
CA LYS A 39 -21.94 9.47 11.89
C LYS A 39 -21.11 10.73 12.17
N GLY A 40 -20.84 11.54 11.15
CA GLY A 40 -20.01 12.75 11.27
C GLY A 40 -18.50 12.48 11.27
N LEU A 41 -18.06 11.22 11.23
CA LEU A 41 -16.64 10.85 11.10
C LEU A 41 -16.29 10.64 9.63
N LEU A 42 -15.24 11.28 9.16
CA LEU A 42 -14.68 11.05 7.83
C LEU A 42 -13.92 9.71 7.83
N ILE A 43 -14.45 8.70 7.15
CA ILE A 43 -13.84 7.39 6.97
C ILE A 43 -13.37 7.27 5.52
N ILE A 44 -12.05 7.25 5.33
CA ILE A 44 -11.45 6.94 4.03
C ILE A 44 -11.43 5.41 3.89
N LEU A 45 -12.44 4.86 3.24
CA LEU A 45 -12.47 3.46 2.84
C LEU A 45 -11.58 3.30 1.61
N LYS A 46 -10.34 2.86 1.83
CA LYS A 46 -9.48 2.45 0.72
C LYS A 46 -9.78 1.00 0.38
N GLU A 47 -10.10 0.72 -0.88
CA GLU A 47 -10.29 -0.65 -1.39
C GLU A 47 -9.11 -1.55 -0.99
N LEU A 48 -7.90 -0.99 -0.99
CA LEU A 48 -6.67 -1.60 -0.51
C LEU A 48 -6.79 -2.32 0.84
N PHE A 49 -7.55 -1.76 1.80
CA PHE A 49 -7.68 -2.27 3.18
C PHE A 49 -8.73 -3.37 3.32
N THR A 50 -9.63 -3.43 2.35
CA THR A 50 -10.73 -4.39 2.34
C THR A 50 -10.34 -5.71 1.67
N ILE A 51 -9.24 -5.70 0.94
CA ILE A 51 -8.74 -6.84 0.18
C ILE A 51 -7.71 -7.60 1.02
N GLU A 52 -7.89 -8.90 1.16
CA GLU A 52 -6.80 -9.81 1.52
C GLU A 52 -6.06 -10.18 0.24
N TRP A 53 -4.78 -9.84 0.18
CA TRP A 53 -3.96 -10.01 -0.99
C TRP A 53 -3.22 -11.34 -0.91
N ASN A 54 -3.48 -12.23 -1.86
CA ASN A 54 -2.74 -13.48 -2.01
C ASN A 54 -1.37 -13.18 -2.61
N PHE A 55 -0.32 -13.69 -1.99
CA PHE A 55 1.07 -13.35 -2.29
C PHE A 55 1.81 -14.56 -2.86
N ARG A 56 2.64 -14.31 -3.87
CA ARG A 56 3.71 -15.22 -4.31
C ARG A 56 4.97 -14.46 -4.74
N PHE A 57 6.11 -15.14 -4.68
CA PHE A 57 7.33 -14.78 -5.36
C PHE A 57 7.25 -15.14 -6.85
N LYS A 58 7.89 -14.31 -7.67
CA LYS A 58 8.25 -14.59 -9.07
C LYS A 58 9.54 -15.40 -9.12
N MET A 59 9.76 -16.11 -10.21
CA MET A 59 10.98 -16.85 -10.51
C MET A 59 12.22 -15.98 -10.39
N ALA A 60 12.12 -14.70 -10.79
CA ALA A 60 13.20 -13.73 -10.70
C ALA A 60 13.65 -13.43 -9.26
N ALA A 61 12.85 -13.75 -8.23
CA ALA A 61 13.28 -13.63 -6.84
C ALA A 61 14.43 -14.58 -6.52
N GLY A 62 14.56 -15.68 -7.28
CA GLY A 62 15.62 -16.66 -7.12
C GLY A 62 15.14 -17.95 -6.45
N ARG A 63 15.97 -18.98 -6.57
CA ARG A 63 15.61 -20.37 -6.23
C ARG A 63 15.24 -20.57 -4.76
N ASP A 64 15.92 -19.89 -3.85
CA ASP A 64 15.67 -20.06 -2.42
C ASP A 64 14.31 -19.51 -2.00
N TRP A 65 13.90 -18.38 -2.58
CA TRP A 65 12.60 -17.77 -2.35
C TRP A 65 11.48 -18.62 -2.94
N THR A 66 11.59 -19.01 -4.21
CA THR A 66 10.56 -19.85 -4.86
C THR A 66 10.45 -21.24 -4.25
N ARG A 67 11.54 -21.83 -3.76
CA ARG A 67 11.49 -23.12 -3.05
C ARG A 67 10.65 -23.06 -1.76
N ARG A 68 10.64 -21.90 -1.08
CA ARG A 68 9.91 -21.71 0.19
C ARG A 68 8.51 -21.14 0.00
N ASP A 69 8.18 -20.69 -1.20
CA ASP A 69 6.88 -20.12 -1.51
C ASP A 69 5.81 -21.22 -1.58
N PRO A 70 4.72 -21.13 -0.79
CA PRO A 70 3.61 -22.08 -0.85
C PRO A 70 3.02 -22.25 -2.25
N TRP A 71 2.90 -21.18 -3.04
CA TRP A 71 2.30 -21.24 -4.37
C TRP A 71 3.11 -22.13 -5.32
N TRP A 72 4.44 -21.97 -5.32
CA TRP A 72 5.36 -22.78 -6.12
C TRP A 72 5.33 -24.26 -5.74
N ASN A 73 4.90 -24.56 -4.52
CA ASN A 73 4.76 -25.91 -3.98
C ASN A 73 3.32 -26.46 -4.12
N ASN A 74 2.45 -25.82 -4.90
CA ASN A 74 1.03 -26.16 -5.08
C ASN A 74 0.23 -26.15 -3.77
N GLU A 75 0.60 -25.27 -2.84
CA GLU A 75 -0.11 -25.04 -1.59
C GLU A 75 -0.91 -23.73 -1.62
N LEU A 76 -1.73 -23.50 -0.59
CA LEU A 76 -2.42 -22.22 -0.42
C LEU A 76 -1.38 -21.10 -0.22
N THR A 77 -1.61 -19.97 -0.88
CA THR A 77 -0.71 -18.82 -0.82
C THR A 77 -0.72 -18.16 0.55
N MET A 78 0.40 -17.51 0.89
CA MET A 78 0.40 -16.53 1.98
C MET A 78 -0.53 -15.39 1.61
N ARG A 79 -1.11 -14.75 2.62
CA ARG A 79 -1.95 -13.57 2.43
C ARG A 79 -1.33 -12.37 3.12
N GLN A 80 -1.67 -11.18 2.67
CA GLN A 80 -1.34 -9.96 3.37
C GLN A 80 -2.48 -8.95 3.34
N LYS A 81 -2.52 -8.10 4.35
CA LYS A 81 -3.51 -7.05 4.52
C LYS A 81 -2.84 -5.73 4.82
N TYR A 82 -3.17 -4.73 4.02
CA TYR A 82 -2.70 -3.36 4.24
C TYR A 82 -3.62 -2.68 5.24
N LEU A 83 -3.04 -2.13 6.31
CA LEU A 83 -3.78 -1.46 7.37
C LEU A 83 -3.74 0.07 7.19
N PRO A 84 -4.79 0.81 7.61
CA PRO A 84 -4.79 2.27 7.57
C PRO A 84 -3.62 2.94 8.29
N SER A 85 -3.03 2.27 9.28
CA SER A 85 -1.85 2.71 10.04
C SER A 85 -0.56 2.76 9.22
N GLY A 86 -0.57 2.30 7.96
CA GLY A 86 0.64 2.15 7.17
C GLY A 86 1.38 0.84 7.44
N ILE A 87 0.80 -0.09 8.22
CA ILE A 87 1.39 -1.40 8.51
C ILE A 87 0.85 -2.45 7.53
N VAL A 88 1.71 -3.40 7.13
CA VAL A 88 1.32 -4.60 6.36
C VAL A 88 1.27 -5.80 7.30
N GLN A 89 0.08 -6.39 7.45
CA GLN A 89 -0.12 -7.61 8.21
C GLN A 89 0.03 -8.82 7.28
N ILE A 90 0.96 -9.72 7.60
CA ILE A 90 1.10 -11.00 6.89
C ILE A 90 0.24 -12.06 7.60
N ILE A 91 -0.48 -12.84 6.82
CA ILE A 91 -1.42 -13.87 7.28
C ILE A 91 -0.93 -15.21 6.71
N PRO A 92 -0.68 -16.22 7.56
CA PRO A 92 -0.23 -17.53 7.09
C PRO A 92 -1.29 -18.22 6.21
N PRO A 93 -0.87 -19.16 5.36
CA PRO A 93 -1.78 -19.90 4.50
C PRO A 93 -2.77 -20.73 5.32
N SER A 94 -2.35 -21.23 6.49
CA SER A 94 -3.18 -22.00 7.41
C SER A 94 -2.66 -21.87 8.85
N SER A 95 -3.50 -22.19 9.84
CA SER A 95 -3.15 -22.08 11.26
C SER A 95 -2.04 -23.06 11.70
N ASP A 96 -1.89 -24.18 10.98
CA ASP A 96 -0.89 -25.22 11.20
C ASP A 96 0.46 -24.94 10.51
N LYS A 97 0.52 -23.93 9.63
CA LYS A 97 1.74 -23.53 8.93
C LYS A 97 2.12 -22.10 9.33
N PRO A 98 2.94 -21.93 10.39
CA PRO A 98 3.34 -20.60 10.82
C PRO A 98 4.10 -19.88 9.72
N LEU A 99 4.11 -18.55 9.79
CA LEU A 99 4.91 -17.74 8.88
C LEU A 99 6.40 -18.07 9.05
N PRO A 100 7.18 -18.11 7.97
CA PRO A 100 8.62 -18.14 8.07
C PRO A 100 9.16 -16.99 8.93
N GLU A 101 10.19 -17.26 9.71
CA GLU A 101 10.81 -16.30 10.66
C GLU A 101 11.16 -14.96 9.98
N TYR A 102 11.73 -15.02 8.78
CA TYR A 102 12.09 -13.84 7.98
C TYR A 102 10.91 -12.94 7.59
N LEU A 103 9.66 -13.42 7.67
CA LEU A 103 8.45 -12.60 7.46
C LEU A 103 7.87 -12.05 8.77
N THR A 104 8.28 -12.58 9.92
CA THR A 104 7.78 -12.17 11.23
C THR A 104 8.68 -11.18 11.96
N GLU A 105 9.97 -11.15 11.62
CA GLU A 105 10.96 -10.30 12.31
C GLU A 105 10.85 -8.81 11.97
N VAL A 106 10.26 -8.47 10.82
CA VAL A 106 10.30 -7.10 10.30
C VAL A 106 8.90 -6.51 10.18
N GLU A 107 8.68 -5.38 10.86
CA GLU A 107 7.46 -4.58 10.69
C GLU A 107 7.45 -3.96 9.28
N ARG A 108 6.62 -4.53 8.41
CA ARG A 108 6.42 -4.03 7.04
C ARG A 108 5.55 -2.79 7.04
N LYS A 109 5.99 -1.77 6.30
CA LYS A 109 5.30 -0.48 6.17
C LYS A 109 4.93 -0.22 4.73
N TRP A 110 3.86 0.55 4.51
CA TRP A 110 3.44 0.89 3.16
C TRP A 110 2.97 2.34 3.03
N ARG A 111 3.03 2.87 1.80
CA ARG A 111 2.42 4.15 1.42
C ARG A 111 2.09 4.20 -0.08
N TRP A 112 1.23 5.12 -0.47
CA TRP A 112 1.08 5.47 -1.88
C TRP A 112 2.27 6.32 -2.34
N VAL A 113 2.72 6.09 -3.58
CA VAL A 113 3.74 6.89 -4.26
C VAL A 113 3.21 7.39 -5.60
N GLU A 114 3.83 8.45 -6.13
CA GLU A 114 3.41 9.07 -7.40
C GLU A 114 3.85 8.25 -8.63
N GLY A 115 4.85 7.40 -8.44
CA GLY A 115 5.46 6.61 -9.50
C GLY A 115 6.31 5.45 -8.98
N ALA A 116 6.63 4.54 -9.90
CA ALA A 116 7.48 3.37 -9.69
C ALA A 116 8.07 2.95 -11.04
N ALA A 117 9.31 2.46 -11.07
CA ALA A 117 9.94 1.92 -12.29
C ALA A 117 9.92 2.93 -13.46
N GLY A 118 10.29 4.19 -13.18
CA GLY A 118 10.29 5.28 -14.17
C GLY A 118 8.93 5.69 -14.72
N ARG A 119 7.82 5.25 -14.12
CA ARG A 119 6.46 5.59 -14.52
C ARG A 119 5.76 6.38 -13.43
N THR A 120 4.84 7.24 -13.83
CA THR A 120 4.00 8.05 -12.92
C THR A 120 2.52 7.85 -13.26
N GLY A 121 1.64 8.15 -12.32
CA GLY A 121 0.20 7.95 -12.53
C GLY A 121 -0.65 8.48 -11.38
N PRO A 122 -1.99 8.37 -11.49
CA PRO A 122 -2.87 8.87 -10.45
C PRO A 122 -2.64 8.13 -9.13
N ARG A 123 -2.95 8.81 -8.02
CA ARG A 123 -2.92 8.19 -6.69
C ARG A 123 -3.73 6.89 -6.67
N GLY A 124 -3.15 5.85 -6.06
CA GLY A 124 -3.70 4.51 -6.12
C GLY A 124 -3.10 3.64 -7.22
N SER A 125 -2.23 4.16 -8.09
CA SER A 125 -1.56 3.35 -9.13
C SER A 125 -0.30 2.65 -8.64
N PHE A 126 0.43 3.28 -7.70
CA PHE A 126 1.73 2.80 -7.23
C PHE A 126 1.79 2.82 -5.72
N LEU A 127 2.20 1.70 -5.14
CA LEU A 127 2.34 1.50 -3.71
C LEU A 127 3.79 1.17 -3.40
N GLN A 128 4.35 1.81 -2.39
CA GLN A 128 5.63 1.43 -1.83
C GLN A 128 5.40 0.55 -0.61
N ASP A 129 6.01 -0.63 -0.57
CA ASP A 129 5.90 -1.64 0.49
C ASP A 129 7.31 -1.94 1.01
N LYS A 130 7.66 -1.29 2.13
CA LYS A 130 8.97 -1.43 2.75
C LYS A 130 9.20 -2.88 3.13
N GLU A 131 10.39 -3.38 2.82
CA GLU A 131 10.86 -4.76 3.08
C GLU A 131 10.26 -5.81 2.15
N LEU A 132 9.33 -5.43 1.27
CA LEU A 132 9.05 -6.23 0.10
C LEU A 132 10.24 -6.08 -0.85
N VAL A 133 10.76 -7.20 -1.35
CA VAL A 133 11.87 -7.18 -2.29
C VAL A 133 11.43 -6.33 -3.49
N GLY A 134 12.09 -5.18 -3.68
CA GLY A 134 11.74 -4.14 -4.65
C GLY A 134 10.65 -3.24 -4.09
N ASP A 135 11.05 -2.11 -3.49
CA ASP A 135 10.20 -1.29 -2.62
C ASP A 135 8.93 -0.79 -3.30
N ASP A 136 8.92 -0.64 -4.63
CA ASP A 136 7.78 -0.09 -5.35
C ASP A 136 6.99 -1.16 -6.13
N VAL A 137 5.67 -1.08 -6.03
CA VAL A 137 4.73 -2.04 -6.61
C VAL A 137 3.76 -1.29 -7.52
N GLU A 138 3.60 -1.79 -8.74
CA GLU A 138 2.59 -1.29 -9.66
C GLU A 138 1.28 -2.05 -9.45
N MET A 139 0.19 -1.30 -9.26
CA MET A 139 -1.13 -1.88 -9.14
C MET A 139 -1.91 -1.75 -10.43
N LYS A 140 -2.61 -2.83 -10.81
CA LYS A 140 -3.43 -2.89 -12.02
C LYS A 140 -4.76 -3.57 -11.73
N VAL A 141 -5.79 -3.18 -12.48
CA VAL A 141 -7.03 -3.94 -12.55
C VAL A 141 -6.82 -5.16 -13.46
N HIS A 142 -7.25 -6.32 -12.97
CA HIS A 142 -7.22 -7.59 -13.67
C HIS A 142 -8.60 -7.89 -14.25
N MET A 143 -8.63 -8.17 -15.57
CA MET A 143 -9.84 -8.22 -16.40
C MET A 143 -10.96 -9.14 -15.89
N SER A 144 -10.66 -10.14 -15.05
CA SER A 144 -11.67 -11.09 -14.59
C SER A 144 -12.04 -11.04 -13.11
N ARG A 145 -11.21 -10.51 -12.21
CA ARG A 145 -11.28 -10.90 -10.77
C ARG A 145 -10.80 -9.88 -9.72
N GLY A 146 -10.49 -8.64 -10.06
CA GLY A 146 -10.15 -7.61 -9.06
C GLY A 146 -8.83 -6.92 -9.40
N PHE A 147 -7.97 -6.73 -8.42
CA PHE A 147 -6.69 -6.05 -8.59
C PHE A 147 -5.52 -7.04 -8.54
N ILE A 148 -4.46 -6.69 -9.25
CA ILE A 148 -3.13 -7.28 -9.08
C ILE A 148 -2.14 -6.20 -8.70
N MET A 149 -1.11 -6.58 -7.96
CA MET A 149 -0.01 -5.74 -7.55
C MET A 149 1.29 -6.48 -7.92
N GLU A 150 2.14 -5.85 -8.71
CA GLU A 150 3.34 -6.46 -9.28
C GLU A 150 4.59 -5.65 -8.91
N SER A 151 5.59 -6.32 -8.34
CA SER A 151 6.99 -5.85 -8.37
C SER A 151 7.80 -6.73 -9.32
N CYS A 152 9.11 -6.47 -9.46
CA CYS A 152 10.00 -7.34 -10.23
C CYS A 152 10.22 -8.72 -9.59
N TRP A 153 9.87 -8.89 -8.32
CA TRP A 153 10.11 -10.12 -7.56
C TRP A 153 8.86 -10.76 -6.98
N VAL A 154 7.75 -10.04 -6.88
CA VAL A 154 6.53 -10.58 -6.25
C VAL A 154 5.27 -10.25 -7.05
N LEU A 155 4.26 -11.11 -6.90
CA LEU A 155 2.91 -10.91 -7.42
C LEU A 155 1.91 -11.01 -6.26
N LEU A 156 1.01 -10.05 -6.21
CA LEU A 156 -0.11 -10.01 -5.29
C LEU A 156 -1.42 -9.98 -6.07
N THR A 157 -2.40 -10.79 -5.66
CA THR A 157 -3.73 -10.81 -6.26
C THR A 157 -4.79 -10.52 -5.21
N GLY A 158 -5.72 -9.62 -5.51
CA GLY A 158 -6.88 -9.31 -4.65
C GLY A 158 -7.99 -10.36 -4.70
N PHE A 159 -7.66 -11.55 -5.19
CA PHE A 159 -8.52 -12.72 -5.36
C PHE A 159 -7.66 -13.98 -5.17
N ASP A 160 -8.32 -15.12 -4.96
CA ASP A 160 -7.63 -16.40 -4.78
C ASP A 160 -6.71 -16.71 -5.94
N MET A 161 -5.42 -16.91 -5.62
CA MET A 161 -4.42 -17.18 -6.62
C MET A 161 -4.63 -18.59 -7.18
N PRO A 162 -4.80 -18.74 -8.50
CA PRO A 162 -5.03 -20.05 -9.09
C PRO A 162 -3.78 -20.94 -8.95
N PRO A 163 -3.94 -22.27 -8.99
CA PRO A 163 -2.85 -23.20 -9.18
C PRO A 163 -1.97 -22.83 -10.38
N LYS A 164 -0.69 -23.15 -10.27
CA LYS A 164 0.30 -22.91 -11.33
C LYS A 164 -0.12 -23.58 -12.64
N GLY A 165 -0.02 -22.83 -13.74
CA GLY A 165 -0.37 -23.26 -15.08
C GLY A 165 -1.86 -23.20 -15.43
N GLU A 166 -2.76 -22.93 -14.47
CA GLU A 166 -4.19 -22.80 -14.75
C GLU A 166 -4.51 -21.48 -15.47
N ARG A 167 -3.78 -20.41 -15.14
CA ARG A 167 -3.98 -19.06 -15.69
C ARG A 167 -2.68 -18.50 -16.26
N PRO A 168 -2.43 -18.67 -17.56
CA PRO A 168 -1.22 -18.18 -18.21
C PRO A 168 -0.97 -16.70 -17.95
N GLU A 169 -2.01 -15.87 -17.87
CA GLU A 169 -1.88 -14.43 -17.65
C GLU A 169 -1.25 -14.05 -16.30
N LEU A 170 -1.19 -14.98 -15.34
CA LEU A 170 -0.56 -14.79 -14.04
C LEU A 170 0.81 -15.49 -13.93
N GLU A 171 1.28 -16.16 -14.97
CA GLU A 171 2.61 -16.76 -15.04
C GLU A 171 3.67 -15.69 -15.33
N ASP A 172 4.90 -15.90 -14.85
CA ASP A 172 5.94 -14.86 -14.81
C ASP A 172 6.29 -14.30 -16.20
N GLU A 173 6.26 -15.13 -17.25
CA GLU A 173 6.50 -14.73 -18.64
C GLU A 173 5.47 -13.74 -19.20
N ASN A 174 4.29 -13.65 -18.59
CA ASN A 174 3.19 -12.78 -19.03
C ASN A 174 3.04 -11.54 -18.14
N LEU A 175 3.79 -11.46 -17.04
CA LEU A 175 3.79 -10.31 -16.14
C LEU A 175 4.65 -9.17 -16.69
N ARG A 176 4.19 -7.93 -16.48
CA ARG A 176 4.83 -6.75 -17.10
C ARG A 176 6.00 -6.22 -16.29
N VAL A 177 5.92 -6.31 -14.97
CA VAL A 177 6.95 -5.78 -14.08
C VAL A 177 8.02 -6.84 -13.90
N THR A 178 9.19 -6.59 -14.51
CA THR A 178 10.36 -7.46 -14.45
C THR A 178 11.54 -6.74 -13.79
N THR A 179 12.62 -7.46 -13.48
CA THR A 179 13.87 -6.87 -12.96
C THR A 179 14.50 -5.89 -13.94
N SER A 180 14.28 -6.04 -15.25
CA SER A 180 14.74 -5.07 -16.24
C SER A 180 13.93 -3.77 -16.21
N VAL A 181 12.63 -3.85 -15.91
CA VAL A 181 11.76 -2.67 -15.77
C VAL A 181 12.07 -1.91 -14.48
N MET A 182 12.33 -2.62 -13.38
CA MET A 182 12.72 -2.05 -12.09
C MET A 182 14.24 -2.16 -11.85
N HIS A 183 15.05 -1.86 -12.87
CA HIS A 183 16.49 -2.11 -12.80
C HIS A 183 17.17 -1.30 -11.70
N GLU A 184 16.79 -0.03 -11.55
CA GLU A 184 17.38 0.88 -10.57
C GLU A 184 17.02 0.45 -9.14
N GLU A 185 15.76 0.13 -8.89
CA GLU A 185 15.27 -0.33 -7.59
C GLU A 185 15.86 -1.69 -7.22
N ALA A 186 15.90 -2.63 -8.18
CA ALA A 186 16.51 -3.94 -7.97
C ALA A 186 18.02 -3.82 -7.71
N THR A 187 18.71 -2.91 -8.40
CA THR A 187 20.13 -2.65 -8.18
C THR A 187 20.36 -2.06 -6.80
N ALA A 188 19.59 -1.03 -6.42
CA ALA A 188 19.67 -0.38 -5.12
C ALA A 188 19.49 -1.39 -3.97
N TYR A 189 18.45 -2.23 -4.06
CA TYR A 189 18.21 -3.31 -3.10
C TYR A 189 19.40 -4.27 -3.00
N ASN A 190 19.92 -4.75 -4.13
CA ASN A 190 21.01 -5.73 -4.17
C ASN A 190 22.33 -5.20 -3.61
N ILE A 191 22.57 -3.88 -3.68
CA ILE A 191 23.77 -3.24 -3.11
C ILE A 191 23.53 -2.71 -1.68
N GLY A 192 22.35 -2.95 -1.09
CA GLY A 192 22.00 -2.49 0.26
C GLY A 192 21.76 -0.98 0.36
N VAL A 193 21.52 -0.30 -0.76
CA VAL A 193 21.10 1.11 -0.75
C VAL A 193 19.62 1.15 -0.37
N GLN A 194 19.33 1.79 0.76
CA GLN A 194 17.96 2.02 1.18
C GLN A 194 17.31 3.07 0.28
N ILE A 195 16.21 2.71 -0.37
CA ILE A 195 15.36 3.68 -1.04
C ILE A 195 14.67 4.53 0.05
N PRO A 196 14.72 5.87 -0.02
CA PRO A 196 14.18 6.72 1.04
C PRO A 196 12.67 6.51 1.25
N PHE A 197 12.32 5.71 2.25
CA PHE A 197 10.93 5.49 2.67
C PHE A 197 10.36 6.72 3.42
N PHE A 198 11.25 7.57 3.97
CA PHE A 198 10.93 8.81 4.69
C PHE A 198 12.00 9.87 4.44
N GLN A 199 11.74 10.83 3.56
CA GLN A 199 12.35 12.16 3.73
C GLN A 199 11.34 13.29 3.77
N ASN A 200 10.07 13.07 3.43
CA ASN A 200 9.01 14.02 3.74
C ASN A 200 7.73 13.22 4.01
N LEU A 201 7.14 13.34 5.21
CA LEU A 201 5.69 13.23 5.28
C LEU A 201 5.16 14.19 4.20
N PRO A 202 4.28 13.76 3.28
CA PRO A 202 3.71 14.68 2.31
C PRO A 202 3.23 15.90 3.09
N ALA A 203 3.59 17.12 2.69
CA ALA A 203 3.18 18.34 3.40
C ALA A 203 1.67 18.34 3.69
N GLN A 204 0.90 17.64 2.84
CA GLN A 204 -0.53 17.37 2.97
C GLN A 204 -0.91 16.49 4.18
N LEU A 205 -0.12 15.48 4.54
CA LEU A 205 -0.37 14.65 5.74
C LEU A 205 0.05 15.40 7.00
N LEU A 206 1.14 16.18 6.96
CA LEU A 206 1.50 17.09 8.04
C LEU A 206 0.37 18.12 8.24
N HIS A 207 -0.13 18.70 7.15
CA HIS A 207 -1.24 19.65 7.17
C HIS A 207 -2.53 19.02 7.69
N LEU A 208 -2.88 17.80 7.27
CA LEU A 208 -4.04 17.07 7.81
C LEU A 208 -3.88 16.76 9.31
N LEU A 209 -2.68 16.37 9.76
CA LEU A 209 -2.42 16.05 11.16
C LEU A 209 -2.44 17.32 12.03
N VAL A 210 -1.92 18.45 11.55
CA VAL A 210 -1.98 19.76 12.22
C VAL A 210 -3.41 20.31 12.21
N GLN A 211 -4.09 20.29 11.06
CA GLN A 211 -5.47 20.81 10.92
C GLN A 211 -6.50 20.04 11.77
N HIS A 212 -6.24 18.78 12.08
CA HIS A 212 -7.09 17.95 12.94
C HIS A 212 -6.55 17.78 14.37
N GLY A 213 -5.55 18.57 14.78
CA GLY A 213 -5.03 18.63 16.15
C GLY A 213 -4.33 17.34 16.63
N ALA A 214 -3.88 16.49 15.70
CA ALA A 214 -3.10 15.29 16.00
C ALA A 214 -1.61 15.60 16.21
N LEU A 215 -1.16 16.77 15.77
CA LEU A 215 0.14 17.36 16.07
C LEU A 215 -0.12 18.80 16.54
N GLN A 216 0.46 19.18 17.69
CA GLN A 216 0.51 20.58 18.09
C GLN A 216 1.61 21.26 17.26
N ASP A 217 1.27 22.38 16.65
CA ASP A 217 2.25 23.25 16.01
C ASP A 217 2.92 24.01 17.15
N ASP A 218 4.11 23.57 17.58
CA ASP A 218 4.87 24.21 18.66
C ASP A 218 5.50 25.55 18.19
N SER A 219 5.06 26.10 17.07
CA SER A 219 5.62 27.31 16.45
C SER A 219 5.16 28.63 17.09
N ASP A 220 4.22 28.59 18.05
CA ASP A 220 3.64 29.81 18.64
C ASP A 220 4.27 30.23 19.98
N ASP A 221 5.37 29.61 20.42
CA ASP A 221 6.07 29.96 21.67
C ASP A 221 7.32 30.87 21.46
N GLU A 222 7.30 31.74 20.44
CA GLU A 222 8.22 32.86 20.31
C GLU A 222 7.46 34.20 20.43
N GLY A 223 7.10 34.58 21.66
CA GLY A 223 6.44 35.86 21.90
C GLY A 223 6.23 36.17 23.37
N ASP A 224 7.32 36.48 24.09
CA ASP A 224 7.44 37.69 24.94
C ASP A 224 8.69 37.60 25.82
N ALA A 225 9.81 37.96 25.21
CA ALA A 225 11.00 38.36 25.94
C ALA A 225 10.99 39.88 26.15
N MET A 226 11.07 40.26 27.41
CA MET A 226 11.63 41.52 27.95
C MET A 226 10.80 42.80 27.87
N ASP A 227 10.04 43.06 28.93
CA ASP A 227 10.01 44.41 29.51
C ASP A 227 11.13 44.51 30.56
N ASN A 228 12.16 45.28 30.19
CA ASN A 228 13.21 45.74 31.08
C ASN A 228 12.70 46.93 31.89
N ASP A 229 12.21 46.70 33.10
CA ASP A 229 12.13 47.78 34.10
C ASP A 229 13.49 47.88 34.82
N ILE A 230 14.33 48.74 34.24
CA ILE A 230 15.45 49.38 34.94
C ILE A 230 14.84 50.46 35.83
N ASP A 231 14.75 50.19 37.13
CA ASP A 231 14.66 51.25 38.15
C ASP A 231 16.06 51.48 38.73
N LEU A 232 16.65 52.61 38.29
CA LEU A 232 17.91 53.15 38.74
C LEU A 232 17.61 54.48 39.47
N PHE A 233 18.20 54.63 40.67
CA PHE A 233 18.22 55.81 41.57
C PHE A 233 16.96 55.97 42.45
N ASP A 234 17.01 56.32 43.74
CA ASP A 234 17.94 57.13 44.55
C ASP A 234 17.47 56.98 46.04
N HIS A 235 18.30 56.72 47.07
CA HIS A 235 18.95 57.66 48.01
C HIS A 235 19.35 56.83 49.27
N VAL A 236 20.59 56.86 49.79
CA VAL A 236 21.18 57.89 50.68
C VAL A 236 20.34 58.17 51.93
N ASP A 237 20.46 57.36 52.98
CA ASP A 237 21.24 57.57 54.23
C ASP A 237 20.99 56.43 55.23
#